data_AF-A0A966F1Z7-F1
#
_entry.id   AF-A0A966F1Z7-F1
#
_cell.length_a   1.000
_cell.length_b   1.000
_cell.length_c   1.000
_cell.angle_alpha   90.00
_cell.angle_beta   90.00
_cell.angle_gamma   90.00
#
_symmetry.space_group_name_H-M   'P 1'
#
loop_
_entity.id
_entity.type
_entity.pdbx_description
1 polymer ?
#
loop_
_entity_poly.entity_id
_entity_poly.type
_entity_poly.pdbx_seq_one_letter_code
_entity_poly.pdbx_strand_id
1 'polypeptide(L)'
;MRGRSPRHRQIGRRLSPKLVELNAAGALNGHVPITAINAAALVLAALLWDFDAVVFANERSADAPTLVSDAGLPINHQFAKSLVFEQALGDWVQCGIAPDLEVFSLLRRDSELAICRDFAGLDSCHARFSSCNRNFHLDGPRTGRWCLECPKCLFVYLCLAPFLDPQRMHRIFGQDLLATTDRLDGFVALLEVNGHRPFECVGEAGEARAAVQLLAEHPAWKSHAAVQRLADGLAGGPRVDVACLLEPSARHRIPARFLS
;
A
#
# COMPACT_ATOMS: atom_id res chain seq x y z
N MET A 1 -28.48 -1.38 -16.61
CA MET A 1 -27.50 -0.28 -16.52
C MET A 1 -28.17 1.03 -16.94
N ARG A 2 -28.48 1.93 -16.00
CA ARG A 2 -29.15 3.20 -16.31
C ARG A 2 -28.15 4.24 -16.86
N GLY A 3 -27.90 4.17 -18.17
CA GLY A 3 -27.58 5.25 -19.14
C GLY A 3 -26.97 6.60 -18.73
N ARG A 4 -26.15 6.72 -17.68
CA ARG A 4 -25.43 7.96 -17.37
C ARG A 4 -23.99 7.89 -17.87
N SER A 5 -23.60 8.88 -18.69
CA SER A 5 -22.19 9.12 -19.05
C SER A 5 -21.35 9.20 -17.77
N PRO A 6 -20.15 8.57 -17.73
CA PRO A 6 -19.28 8.68 -16.57
C PRO A 6 -18.97 10.17 -16.31
N ARG A 7 -19.32 10.63 -15.11
CA ARG A 7 -19.00 11.99 -14.63
C ARG A 7 -17.99 11.85 -13.53
N HIS A 8 -16.87 12.54 -13.65
CA HIS A 8 -15.94 12.70 -12.53
C HIS A 8 -16.64 13.49 -11.42
N ARG A 9 -16.61 12.97 -10.19
CA ARG A 9 -17.22 13.60 -9.01
C ARG A 9 -16.16 13.79 -7.94
N GLN A 10 -16.22 14.93 -7.28
CA GLN A 10 -15.31 15.27 -6.19
C GLN A 10 -16.10 15.38 -4.88
N ILE A 11 -15.68 14.64 -3.86
CA ILE A 11 -16.21 14.74 -2.50
C ILE A 11 -15.22 15.55 -1.67
N GLY A 12 -15.63 16.73 -1.22
CA GLY A 12 -14.83 17.57 -0.33
C GLY A 12 -15.02 17.14 1.13
N ARG A 13 -13.92 17.12 1.89
CA ARG A 13 -13.96 17.00 3.36
C ARG A 13 -13.30 18.20 4.00
N ARG A 14 -13.77 18.59 5.19
CA ARG A 14 -13.15 19.62 6.03
C ARG A 14 -12.98 19.06 7.43
N LEU A 15 -11.82 19.27 8.04
CA LEU A 15 -11.61 18.92 9.45
C LEU A 15 -12.44 19.89 10.30
N SER A 16 -13.11 19.35 11.32
CA SER A 16 -13.86 20.17 12.27
C SER A 16 -12.87 21.01 13.10
N PRO A 17 -13.09 22.34 13.25
CA PRO A 17 -12.27 23.18 14.13
C PRO A 17 -12.19 22.66 15.57
N LYS A 18 -13.25 21.96 16.02
CA LYS A 18 -13.28 21.31 17.34
C LYS A 18 -12.16 20.31 17.57
N LEU A 19 -11.62 19.67 16.51
CA LEU A 19 -10.46 18.77 16.66
C LEU A 19 -9.21 19.54 17.10
N VAL A 20 -9.04 20.77 16.60
CA VAL A 20 -7.92 21.63 16.99
C VAL A 20 -8.09 22.08 18.44
N GLU A 21 -9.29 22.48 18.83
CA GLU A 21 -9.62 22.84 20.22
C GLU A 21 -9.36 21.68 21.18
N LEU A 22 -9.79 20.46 20.83
CA LEU A 22 -9.56 19.25 21.63
C LEU A 22 -8.07 18.92 21.76
N ASN A 23 -7.31 19.01 20.67
CA ASN A 23 -5.85 18.81 20.71
C ASN A 23 -5.16 19.86 21.60
N ALA A 24 -5.56 21.13 21.50
CA ALA A 24 -5.05 22.19 22.37
C ALA A 24 -5.41 21.96 23.86
N ALA A 25 -6.54 21.29 24.12
CA ALA A 25 -6.97 20.88 25.45
C ALA A 25 -6.30 19.57 25.95
N GLY A 26 -5.33 19.02 25.20
CA GLY A 26 -4.57 17.82 25.61
C GLY A 26 -5.24 16.49 25.25
N ALA A 27 -6.19 16.48 24.32
CA ALA A 27 -6.76 15.22 23.82
C ALA A 27 -5.69 14.36 23.12
N LEU A 28 -5.88 13.04 23.16
CA LEU A 28 -5.02 12.09 22.45
C LEU A 28 -5.17 12.30 20.93
N ASN A 29 -4.05 12.63 20.27
CA ASN A 29 -4.00 12.90 18.83
C ASN A 29 -3.43 11.70 18.06
N GLY A 30 -4.21 10.62 18.01
CA GLY A 30 -3.82 9.36 17.37
C GLY A 30 -4.11 9.29 15.86
N HIS A 31 -4.00 8.08 15.30
CA HIS A 31 -4.29 7.83 13.89
C HIS A 31 -5.75 8.18 13.53
N VAL A 32 -5.93 8.93 12.44
CA VAL A 32 -7.26 9.23 11.89
C VAL A 32 -7.62 8.14 10.87
N PRO A 33 -8.71 7.36 11.06
CA PRO A 33 -9.07 6.24 10.20
C PRO A 33 -9.68 6.72 8.87
N ILE A 34 -8.85 7.34 8.02
CA ILE A 34 -9.30 8.00 6.79
C ILE A 34 -10.00 7.05 5.83
N THR A 35 -9.57 5.78 5.76
CA THR A 35 -10.22 4.76 4.92
C THR A 35 -11.65 4.49 5.38
N ALA A 36 -11.91 4.40 6.69
CA ALA A 36 -13.26 4.21 7.21
C ALA A 36 -14.17 5.42 6.92
N ILE A 37 -13.63 6.63 7.10
CA ILE A 37 -14.34 7.88 6.78
C ILE A 37 -14.71 7.93 5.29
N ASN A 38 -13.75 7.61 4.41
CA ASN A 38 -13.97 7.57 2.98
C ASN A 38 -14.98 6.48 2.60
N ALA A 39 -14.93 5.31 3.24
CA ALA A 39 -15.87 4.23 2.97
C ALA A 39 -17.30 4.61 3.33
N ALA A 40 -17.52 5.22 4.50
CA ALA A 40 -18.83 5.74 4.89
C ALA A 40 -19.34 6.83 3.94
N ALA A 41 -18.47 7.76 3.53
CA ALA A 41 -18.83 8.80 2.56
C ALA A 41 -19.18 8.21 1.18
N LEU A 42 -18.44 7.19 0.73
CA LEU A 42 -18.68 6.51 -0.55
C LEU A 42 -19.95 5.65 -0.52
N VAL A 43 -20.28 5.02 0.62
CA VAL A 43 -21.58 4.32 0.79
C VAL A 43 -22.72 5.30 0.61
N LEU A 44 -22.69 6.45 1.29
CA LEU A 44 -23.73 7.48 1.11
C LEU A 44 -23.78 7.98 -0.35
N ALA A 45 -22.62 8.23 -0.95
CA ALA A 45 -22.52 8.67 -2.34
C ALA A 45 -23.09 7.63 -3.33
N ALA A 46 -22.84 6.35 -3.09
CA ALA A 46 -23.36 5.26 -3.90
C ALA A 46 -24.89 5.25 -3.90
N LEU A 47 -25.51 5.37 -2.72
CA LEU A 47 -26.97 5.46 -2.58
C LEU A 47 -27.55 6.70 -3.28
N LEU A 48 -26.91 7.86 -3.12
CA LEU A 48 -27.39 9.12 -3.73
C LEU A 48 -27.25 9.14 -5.26
N TRP A 49 -26.28 8.41 -5.80
CA TRP A 49 -25.94 8.45 -7.22
C TRP A 49 -26.29 7.17 -7.97
N ASP A 50 -26.97 6.22 -7.33
CA ASP A 50 -27.46 4.98 -7.92
C ASP A 50 -26.30 4.08 -8.39
N PHE A 51 -25.30 3.91 -7.53
CA PHE A 51 -24.22 2.91 -7.69
C PHE A 51 -24.46 1.70 -6.80
N ASP A 52 -24.12 0.52 -7.31
CA ASP A 52 -24.24 -0.79 -6.66
C ASP A 52 -22.93 -1.28 -6.02
N ALA A 53 -21.84 -0.52 -6.16
CA ALA A 53 -20.54 -0.89 -5.62
C ALA A 53 -19.72 0.30 -5.12
N VAL A 54 -19.07 0.11 -3.97
CA VAL A 54 -17.97 0.92 -3.45
C VAL A 54 -16.69 0.09 -3.52
N VAL A 55 -15.76 0.55 -4.36
CA VAL A 55 -14.52 -0.20 -4.67
C VAL A 55 -13.31 0.56 -4.13
N PHE A 56 -12.49 -0.11 -3.33
CA PHE A 56 -11.18 0.35 -2.90
C PHE A 56 -10.05 -0.42 -3.60
N ALA A 57 -8.81 0.02 -3.39
CA ALA A 57 -7.61 -0.64 -3.91
C ALA A 57 -6.71 -1.11 -2.76
N ASN A 58 -7.27 -1.53 -1.63
CA ASN A 58 -6.47 -2.11 -0.54
C ASN A 58 -6.09 -3.55 -0.92
N GLU A 59 -4.82 -3.85 -0.73
CA GLU A 59 -4.18 -5.11 -1.05
C GLU A 59 -4.10 -6.07 0.15
N ARG A 60 -3.69 -7.31 -0.09
CA ARG A 60 -3.54 -8.33 0.96
C ARG A 60 -2.62 -7.88 2.09
N SER A 61 -1.51 -7.24 1.74
CA SER A 61 -0.47 -6.79 2.66
C SER A 61 -0.94 -5.72 3.66
N ALA A 62 -2.07 -5.06 3.38
CA ALA A 62 -2.71 -4.13 4.29
C ALA A 62 -3.31 -4.81 5.54
N ASP A 63 -3.46 -6.14 5.54
CA ASP A 63 -3.90 -6.91 6.71
C ASP A 63 -2.80 -7.04 7.78
N ALA A 64 -1.54 -6.97 7.38
CA ALA A 64 -0.42 -7.31 8.24
C ALA A 64 -0.30 -6.35 9.44
N PRO A 65 -0.10 -6.87 10.67
CA PRO A 65 0.07 -6.04 11.84
C PRO A 65 1.31 -5.14 11.73
N THR A 66 1.27 -4.01 12.42
CA THR A 66 2.38 -3.05 12.49
C THR A 66 3.19 -3.24 13.76
N LEU A 67 2.51 -3.56 14.87
CA LEU A 67 3.16 -3.96 16.11
C LEU A 67 2.35 -5.08 16.78
N VAL A 68 2.96 -5.71 17.77
CA VAL A 68 2.31 -6.61 18.70
C VAL A 68 2.48 -6.00 20.09
N SER A 69 1.40 -5.86 20.86
CA SER A 69 1.48 -5.31 22.22
C SER A 69 2.23 -6.25 23.16
N ASP A 70 2.59 -5.76 24.35
CA ASP A 70 3.20 -6.57 25.42
C ASP A 70 2.31 -7.77 25.84
N ALA A 71 0.99 -7.66 25.60
CA ALA A 71 0.02 -8.72 25.84
C ALA A 71 -0.16 -9.67 24.65
N GLY A 72 0.66 -9.56 23.61
CA GLY A 72 0.58 -10.40 22.41
C GLY A 72 -0.50 -10.00 21.40
N LEU A 73 -1.14 -8.84 21.55
CA LEU A 73 -2.22 -8.42 20.64
C LEU A 73 -1.64 -7.78 19.37
N PRO A 74 -1.93 -8.30 18.17
CA PRO A 74 -1.55 -7.65 16.92
C PRO A 74 -2.33 -6.34 16.73
N ILE A 75 -1.61 -5.25 16.47
CA ILE A 75 -2.18 -3.93 16.20
C ILE A 75 -1.79 -3.53 14.78
N ASN A 76 -2.80 -3.29 13.96
CA ASN A 76 -2.65 -2.73 12.62
C ASN A 76 -2.97 -1.23 12.68
N HIS A 77 -1.97 -0.38 12.42
CA HIS A 77 -2.15 1.08 12.47
C HIS A 77 -3.13 1.58 11.39
N GLN A 78 -3.42 0.77 10.36
CA GLN A 78 -4.39 1.04 9.30
C GLN A 78 -5.50 -0.01 9.29
N PHE A 79 -6.01 -0.40 10.46
CA PHE A 79 -7.05 -1.42 10.59
C PHE A 79 -8.22 -1.26 9.58
N ALA A 80 -8.61 -0.02 9.27
CA ALA A 80 -9.65 0.29 8.28
C ALA A 80 -9.34 -0.12 6.82
N LYS A 81 -8.12 -0.60 6.53
CA LYS A 81 -7.74 -1.19 5.25
C LYS A 81 -7.72 -2.72 5.27
N SER A 82 -7.99 -3.33 6.43
CA SER A 82 -7.97 -4.79 6.56
C SER A 82 -9.22 -5.45 5.96
N LEU A 83 -9.09 -6.71 5.56
CA LEU A 83 -10.20 -7.57 5.15
C LEU A 83 -11.22 -7.74 6.28
N VAL A 84 -10.79 -7.77 7.54
CA VAL A 84 -11.70 -7.87 8.70
C VAL A 84 -12.61 -6.65 8.77
N PHE A 85 -12.05 -5.44 8.62
CA PHE A 85 -12.84 -4.22 8.55
C PHE A 85 -13.74 -4.20 7.32
N GLU A 86 -13.22 -4.57 6.15
CA GLU A 86 -13.97 -4.63 4.89
C GLU A 86 -15.19 -5.57 4.99
N GLN A 87 -15.01 -6.75 5.60
CA GLN A 87 -16.08 -7.71 5.84
C GLN A 87 -17.14 -7.14 6.80
N ALA A 88 -16.71 -6.61 7.95
CA ALA A 88 -17.62 -6.03 8.93
C ALA A 88 -18.45 -4.86 8.34
N LEU A 89 -17.80 -3.97 7.57
CA LEU A 89 -18.49 -2.87 6.90
C LEU A 89 -19.46 -3.38 5.83
N GLY A 90 -19.01 -4.30 4.97
CA GLY A 90 -19.85 -4.88 3.92
C GLY A 90 -21.07 -5.60 4.47
N ASP A 91 -20.90 -6.40 5.53
CA ASP A 91 -22.00 -7.11 6.20
C ASP A 91 -22.99 -6.11 6.81
N TRP A 92 -22.50 -5.06 7.47
CA TRP A 92 -23.36 -4.04 8.05
C TRP A 92 -24.17 -3.28 6.98
N VAL A 93 -23.52 -2.90 5.87
CA VAL A 93 -24.19 -2.22 4.75
C VAL A 93 -25.26 -3.10 4.12
N GLN A 94 -24.95 -4.36 3.83
CA GLN A 94 -25.88 -5.26 3.14
C GLN A 94 -27.03 -5.71 4.04
N CYS A 95 -26.81 -5.89 5.34
CA CYS A 95 -27.86 -6.27 6.28
C CYS A 95 -28.75 -5.09 6.69
N GLY A 96 -28.17 -3.88 6.82
CA GLY A 96 -28.85 -2.76 7.49
C GLY A 96 -29.19 -1.56 6.61
N ILE A 97 -28.60 -1.44 5.42
CA ILE A 97 -28.69 -0.22 4.61
C ILE A 97 -29.19 -0.51 3.19
N ALA A 98 -28.44 -1.31 2.44
CA ALA A 98 -28.72 -1.61 1.03
C ALA A 98 -28.18 -3.01 0.68
N PRO A 99 -29.06 -4.02 0.58
CA PRO A 99 -28.67 -5.41 0.33
C PRO A 99 -27.91 -5.64 -0.99
N ASP A 100 -28.14 -4.77 -1.98
CA ASP A 100 -27.53 -4.80 -3.31
C ASP A 100 -26.29 -3.91 -3.44
N LEU A 101 -25.88 -3.20 -2.38
CA LEU A 101 -24.66 -2.40 -2.36
C LEU A 101 -23.48 -3.20 -1.83
N GLU A 102 -22.47 -3.40 -2.68
CA GLU A 102 -21.26 -4.12 -2.30
C GLU A 102 -20.12 -3.18 -1.92
N VAL A 103 -19.34 -3.57 -0.92
CA VAL A 103 -18.16 -2.84 -0.46
C VAL A 103 -16.98 -3.80 -0.44
N PHE A 104 -15.96 -3.55 -1.27
CA PHE A 104 -14.81 -4.45 -1.39
C PHE A 104 -13.56 -3.72 -1.91
N SER A 105 -12.40 -4.36 -1.77
CA SER A 105 -11.16 -3.89 -2.40
C SER A 105 -10.78 -4.78 -3.59
N LEU A 106 -10.59 -4.18 -4.77
CA LEU A 106 -10.32 -4.91 -6.01
C LEU A 106 -8.94 -5.61 -6.00
N LEU A 107 -7.97 -5.05 -5.27
CA LEU A 107 -6.62 -5.61 -5.15
C LEU A 107 -6.45 -6.55 -3.94
N ARG A 108 -7.54 -6.88 -3.22
CA ARG A 108 -7.48 -7.62 -1.94
C ARG A 108 -6.72 -8.95 -2.02
N ARG A 109 -6.74 -9.59 -3.19
CA ARG A 109 -6.11 -10.90 -3.38
C ARG A 109 -4.60 -10.79 -3.49
N ASP A 110 -4.12 -9.65 -3.96
CA ASP A 110 -2.76 -9.48 -4.45
C ASP A 110 -1.85 -8.93 -3.34
N SER A 111 -0.59 -9.34 -3.39
CA SER A 111 0.47 -8.71 -2.61
C SER A 111 0.91 -7.41 -3.28
N GLU A 112 1.53 -6.48 -2.55
CA GLU A 112 2.22 -5.32 -3.14
C GLU A 112 3.24 -5.76 -4.20
N LEU A 113 3.95 -6.88 -4.01
CA LEU A 113 4.91 -7.40 -5.01
C LEU A 113 4.22 -7.83 -6.31
N ALA A 114 3.09 -8.53 -6.21
CA ALA A 114 2.27 -8.92 -7.37
C ALA A 114 1.70 -7.69 -8.09
N ILE A 115 1.22 -6.70 -7.33
CA ILE A 115 0.76 -5.42 -7.87
C ILE A 115 1.89 -4.69 -8.58
N CYS A 116 3.11 -4.67 -8.01
CA CYS A 116 4.28 -4.06 -8.65
C CYS A 116 4.64 -4.76 -9.97
N ARG A 117 4.57 -6.09 -10.03
CA ARG A 117 4.76 -6.87 -11.26
C ARG A 117 3.78 -6.44 -12.34
N ASP A 118 2.49 -6.39 -12.00
CA ASP A 118 1.44 -6.07 -12.98
C ASP A 118 1.50 -4.59 -13.39
N PHE A 119 1.77 -3.70 -12.43
CA PHE A 119 1.95 -2.27 -12.66
C PHE A 119 3.17 -1.95 -13.55
N ALA A 120 4.22 -2.77 -13.52
CA ALA A 120 5.39 -2.63 -14.41
C ALA A 120 5.02 -2.73 -15.89
N GLY A 121 3.90 -3.37 -16.25
CA GLY A 121 3.36 -3.41 -17.61
C GLY A 121 2.54 -2.19 -18.02
N LEU A 122 2.23 -1.27 -17.09
CA LEU A 122 1.34 -0.12 -17.32
C LEU A 122 2.12 1.17 -17.60
N ASP A 123 2.92 1.19 -18.67
CA ASP A 123 3.83 2.30 -19.05
C ASP A 123 3.21 3.69 -18.97
N SER A 124 1.95 3.82 -19.41
CA SER A 124 1.23 5.10 -19.43
C SER A 124 0.98 5.71 -18.03
N CYS A 125 1.08 4.90 -16.98
CA CYS A 125 0.90 5.31 -15.59
C CYS A 125 2.19 5.79 -14.93
N HIS A 126 3.36 5.41 -15.46
CA HIS A 126 4.66 5.57 -14.79
C HIS A 126 5.04 7.05 -14.57
N ALA A 127 4.59 7.96 -15.44
CA ALA A 127 4.84 9.39 -15.28
C ALA A 127 3.89 10.10 -14.28
N ARG A 128 2.81 9.42 -13.84
CA ARG A 128 1.70 10.06 -13.11
C ARG A 128 1.54 9.59 -11.68
N PHE A 129 2.03 8.40 -11.33
CA PHE A 129 1.88 7.83 -10.00
C PHE A 129 2.87 8.42 -8.97
N SER A 130 2.55 8.28 -7.69
CA SER A 130 3.46 8.48 -6.56
C SER A 130 2.81 7.91 -5.31
N SER A 131 3.63 7.27 -4.48
CA SER A 131 3.24 6.81 -3.14
C SER A 131 4.03 7.52 -2.04
N CYS A 132 4.80 8.56 -2.37
CA CYS A 132 5.70 9.20 -1.41
C CYS A 132 4.91 9.91 -0.29
N ASN A 133 5.10 9.47 0.95
CA ASN A 133 4.46 10.09 2.12
C ASN A 133 4.82 11.58 2.26
N ARG A 134 6.05 11.99 1.88
CA ARG A 134 6.52 13.37 1.98
C ARG A 134 5.95 14.33 0.92
N ASN A 135 5.26 13.83 -0.11
CA ASN A 135 4.60 14.67 -1.12
C ASN A 135 3.17 15.10 -0.69
N PHE A 136 2.61 14.47 0.35
CA PHE A 136 1.24 14.72 0.82
C PHE A 136 1.14 15.44 2.17
N HIS A 137 2.23 16.06 2.65
CA HIS A 137 2.18 16.85 3.88
C HIS A 137 1.33 18.12 3.69
N LEU A 138 0.46 18.40 4.66
CA LEU A 138 -0.33 19.62 4.71
C LEU A 138 0.52 20.84 5.12
N ASP A 139 1.59 20.60 5.88
CA ASP A 139 2.50 21.61 6.40
C ASP A 139 3.94 21.39 5.87
N GLY A 140 4.62 22.48 5.49
CA GLY A 140 6.00 22.47 4.99
C GLY A 140 6.14 22.50 3.46
N PRO A 141 7.37 22.65 2.93
CA PRO A 141 7.62 22.68 1.49
C PRO A 141 7.28 21.32 0.87
N ARG A 142 6.46 21.32 -0.18
CA ARG A 142 6.17 20.11 -0.94
C ARG A 142 7.47 19.59 -1.55
N THR A 143 7.85 18.36 -1.21
CA THR A 143 8.94 17.68 -1.91
C THR A 143 8.51 17.36 -3.34
N GLY A 144 9.47 17.04 -4.21
CA GLY A 144 9.16 16.53 -5.55
C GLY A 144 8.28 15.26 -5.50
N ARG A 145 7.96 14.70 -6.66
CA ARG A 145 7.09 13.51 -6.76
C ARG A 145 7.55 12.35 -5.86
N TRP A 146 8.86 12.17 -5.71
CA TRP A 146 9.50 11.20 -4.85
C TRP A 146 10.58 11.89 -4.02
N CYS A 147 10.59 11.67 -2.70
CA CYS A 147 11.68 12.18 -1.85
C CYS A 147 12.89 11.24 -1.82
N LEU A 148 12.74 9.99 -2.26
CA LEU A 148 13.80 8.97 -2.38
C LEU A 148 14.45 8.53 -1.06
N GLU A 149 13.96 9.04 0.07
CA GLU A 149 14.49 8.74 1.41
C GLU A 149 13.48 8.07 2.34
N CYS A 150 12.16 8.28 2.16
CA CYS A 150 11.19 7.71 3.09
C CYS A 150 10.98 6.20 2.87
N PRO A 151 10.58 5.45 3.91
CA PRO A 151 10.35 4.00 3.80
C PRO A 151 9.43 3.61 2.65
N LYS A 152 8.39 4.42 2.35
CA LYS A 152 7.48 4.17 1.22
C LYS A 152 8.14 4.35 -0.14
N CYS A 153 9.08 5.28 -0.31
CA CYS A 153 9.85 5.39 -1.56
C CYS A 153 10.76 4.19 -1.74
N LEU A 154 11.50 3.81 -0.68
CA LEU A 154 12.42 2.68 -0.72
C LEU A 154 11.67 1.36 -0.99
N PHE A 155 10.53 1.15 -0.33
CA PHE A 155 9.72 -0.05 -0.52
C PHE A 155 9.18 -0.17 -1.95
N VAL A 156 8.60 0.91 -2.49
CA VAL A 156 8.08 0.88 -3.87
C VAL A 156 9.22 0.70 -4.88
N TYR A 157 10.37 1.36 -4.67
CA TYR A 157 11.53 1.14 -5.54
C TYR A 157 11.97 -0.33 -5.50
N LEU A 158 12.12 -0.90 -4.29
CA LEU A 158 12.58 -2.26 -4.08
C LEU A 158 11.63 -3.28 -4.74
N CYS A 159 10.32 -3.13 -4.57
CA CYS A 159 9.33 -4.07 -5.13
C CYS A 159 9.13 -3.92 -6.64
N LEU A 160 9.39 -2.75 -7.22
CA LEU A 160 9.21 -2.50 -8.65
C LEU A 160 10.46 -2.83 -9.47
N ALA A 161 11.66 -2.67 -8.90
CA ALA A 161 12.94 -2.93 -9.56
C ALA A 161 13.06 -4.34 -10.20
N PRO A 162 12.57 -5.45 -9.59
CA PRO A 162 12.60 -6.78 -10.22
C PRO A 162 11.94 -6.85 -11.60
N PHE A 163 11.01 -5.93 -11.91
CA PHE A 163 10.15 -5.98 -13.08
C PHE A 163 10.42 -4.85 -14.08
N LEU A 164 11.33 -3.93 -13.75
CA LEU A 164 11.73 -2.80 -14.59
C LEU A 164 13.25 -2.75 -14.71
N ASP A 165 13.75 -2.43 -15.91
CA ASP A 165 15.18 -2.18 -16.08
C ASP A 165 15.63 -0.87 -15.37
N PRO A 166 16.93 -0.70 -15.08
CA PRO A 166 17.45 0.50 -14.42
C PRO A 166 17.11 1.82 -15.14
N GLN A 167 17.01 1.83 -16.48
CA GLN A 167 16.67 3.05 -17.22
C GLN A 167 15.21 3.45 -17.03
N ARG A 168 14.28 2.49 -16.95
CA ARG A 168 12.87 2.73 -16.63
C ARG A 168 12.72 3.17 -15.18
N MET A 169 13.43 2.55 -14.25
CA MET A 169 13.48 3.00 -12.85
C MET A 169 14.01 4.42 -12.72
N HIS A 170 15.11 4.76 -13.41
CA HIS A 170 15.66 6.12 -13.44
C HIS A 170 14.66 7.14 -13.99
N ARG A 171 13.87 6.80 -15.02
CA ARG A 171 12.81 7.69 -15.53
C ARG A 171 11.70 7.98 -14.53
N ILE A 172 11.40 7.04 -13.63
CA ILE A 172 10.35 7.18 -12.61
C ILE A 172 10.86 7.96 -11.40
N PHE A 173 12.05 7.59 -10.91
CA PHE A 173 12.58 8.06 -9.62
C PHE A 173 13.63 9.17 -9.75
N GLY A 174 14.18 9.38 -10.95
CA GLY A 174 15.23 10.36 -11.24
C GLY A 174 16.64 9.92 -10.86
N GLN A 175 16.80 8.78 -10.18
CA GLN A 175 18.10 8.20 -9.85
C GLN A 175 17.97 6.70 -9.59
N ASP A 176 19.10 6.00 -9.62
CA ASP A 176 19.18 4.60 -9.22
C ASP A 176 19.45 4.50 -7.72
N LEU A 177 18.51 3.95 -6.95
CA LEU A 177 18.65 3.82 -5.49
C LEU A 177 19.44 2.60 -5.04
N LEU A 178 19.72 1.64 -5.94
CA LEU A 178 20.45 0.41 -5.64
C LEU A 178 21.92 0.47 -6.05
N ALA A 179 22.29 1.44 -6.88
CA ALA A 179 23.66 1.59 -7.40
C ALA A 179 24.71 1.82 -6.29
N THR A 180 24.36 2.58 -5.25
CA THR A 180 25.23 2.85 -4.09
C THR A 180 24.63 2.28 -2.81
N THR A 181 25.40 2.28 -1.73
CA THR A 181 24.95 1.81 -0.40
C THR A 181 24.42 2.94 0.50
N ASP A 182 24.22 4.15 -0.03
CA ASP A 182 23.86 5.33 0.79
C ASP A 182 22.53 5.18 1.52
N ARG A 183 21.62 4.34 0.99
CA ARG A 183 20.29 4.07 1.54
C ARG A 183 20.14 2.64 2.08
N LEU A 184 21.27 1.94 2.26
CA LEU A 184 21.28 0.52 2.62
C LEU A 184 20.50 0.26 3.91
N ASP A 185 20.70 1.08 4.95
CA ASP A 185 20.01 0.93 6.24
C ASP A 185 18.49 1.03 6.08
N GLY A 186 18.02 1.92 5.20
CA GLY A 186 16.60 2.06 4.89
C GLY A 186 16.02 0.83 4.19
N PHE A 187 16.77 0.21 3.27
CA PHE A 187 16.36 -1.05 2.65
C PHE A 187 16.42 -2.22 3.64
N VAL A 188 17.46 -2.31 4.48
CA VAL A 188 17.61 -3.35 5.51
C VAL A 188 16.44 -3.29 6.50
N ALA A 189 16.00 -2.10 6.89
CA ALA A 189 14.85 -1.93 7.77
C ALA A 189 13.55 -2.53 7.19
N LEU A 190 13.36 -2.51 5.86
CA LEU A 190 12.20 -3.12 5.20
C LEU A 190 12.24 -4.65 5.21
N LEU A 191 13.42 -5.26 5.42
CA LEU A 191 13.58 -6.71 5.44
C LEU A 191 13.21 -7.33 6.80
N GLU A 192 13.10 -6.52 7.85
CA GLU A 192 12.75 -6.92 9.23
C GLU A 192 13.52 -8.16 9.73
N VAL A 193 14.80 -8.29 9.34
CA VAL A 193 15.64 -9.44 9.75
C VAL A 193 16.01 -9.35 11.24
N ASN A 194 16.25 -8.13 11.74
CA ASN A 194 16.72 -7.86 13.11
C ASN A 194 15.95 -6.70 13.79
N GLY A 195 14.77 -6.33 13.30
CA GLY A 195 14.10 -5.11 13.75
C GLY A 195 12.60 -5.09 13.47
N HIS A 196 11.95 -4.02 13.92
CA HIS A 196 10.51 -3.83 13.77
C HIS A 196 10.18 -3.10 12.47
N ARG A 197 9.02 -3.43 11.89
CA ARG A 197 8.43 -2.75 10.73
C ARG A 197 8.43 -1.23 10.93
N PRO A 198 8.84 -0.44 9.92
CA PRO A 198 8.63 1.00 9.97
C PRO A 198 7.16 1.33 10.24
N PHE A 199 6.88 2.33 11.09
CA PHE A 199 5.51 2.79 11.37
C PHE A 199 4.95 3.63 10.22
N GLU A 200 4.97 3.05 9.02
CA GLU A 200 4.59 3.64 7.75
C GLU A 200 3.80 2.60 6.95
N CYS A 201 3.02 3.06 5.97
CA CYS A 201 2.20 2.20 5.11
C CYS A 201 3.05 1.44 4.07
N VAL A 202 4.05 0.65 4.47
CA VAL A 202 4.83 -0.21 3.56
C VAL A 202 4.25 -1.62 3.53
N GLY A 203 4.52 -2.41 2.48
CA GLY A 203 4.08 -3.81 2.42
C GLY A 203 4.83 -4.70 3.42
N GLU A 204 4.68 -6.01 3.30
CA GLU A 204 5.23 -6.96 4.26
C GLU A 204 6.73 -7.21 4.03
N ALA A 205 7.47 -7.52 5.10
CA ALA A 205 8.89 -7.84 4.99
C ALA A 205 9.17 -9.07 4.10
N GLY A 206 8.21 -10.01 4.03
CA GLY A 206 8.30 -11.14 3.09
C GLY A 206 8.40 -10.67 1.63
N GLU A 207 7.66 -9.63 1.26
CA GLU A 207 7.67 -9.06 -0.08
C GLU A 207 8.96 -8.32 -0.38
N ALA A 208 9.48 -7.57 0.59
CA ALA A 208 10.78 -6.91 0.47
C ALA A 208 11.91 -7.93 0.31
N ARG A 209 11.90 -9.02 1.08
CA ARG A 209 12.86 -10.12 0.96
C ARG A 209 12.74 -10.84 -0.39
N ALA A 210 11.52 -11.10 -0.86
CA ALA A 210 11.28 -11.69 -2.17
C ALA A 210 11.80 -10.80 -3.31
N ALA A 211 11.61 -9.48 -3.20
CA ALA A 211 12.16 -8.53 -4.15
C ALA A 211 13.70 -8.58 -4.19
N VAL A 212 14.38 -8.65 -3.03
CA VAL A 212 15.84 -8.83 -2.98
C VAL A 212 16.27 -10.15 -3.63
N GLN A 213 15.55 -11.25 -3.38
CA GLN A 213 15.84 -12.55 -4.01
C GLN A 213 15.73 -12.47 -5.55
N LEU A 214 14.69 -11.82 -6.06
CA LEU A 214 14.54 -11.61 -7.51
C LEU A 214 15.68 -10.74 -8.07
N LEU A 215 16.06 -9.67 -7.38
CA LEU A 215 17.13 -8.76 -7.82
C LEU A 215 18.51 -9.43 -7.83
N ALA A 216 18.79 -10.31 -6.86
CA ALA A 216 20.05 -11.04 -6.75
C ALA A 216 20.29 -11.97 -7.96
N GLU A 217 19.22 -12.47 -8.57
CA GLU A 217 19.29 -13.31 -9.78
C GLU A 217 19.13 -12.51 -11.08
N HIS A 218 18.62 -11.27 -11.00
CA HIS A 218 18.30 -10.47 -12.18
C HIS A 218 19.57 -9.90 -12.86
N PRO A 219 19.81 -10.17 -14.16
CA PRO A 219 21.06 -9.78 -14.84
C PRO A 219 21.37 -8.28 -14.81
N ALA A 220 20.35 -7.42 -14.88
CA ALA A 220 20.53 -5.98 -14.84
C ALA A 220 20.77 -5.41 -13.42
N TRP A 221 20.48 -6.18 -12.37
CA TRP A 221 20.47 -5.68 -10.99
C TRP A 221 21.50 -6.35 -10.08
N LYS A 222 21.81 -7.63 -10.28
CA LYS A 222 22.66 -8.43 -9.39
C LYS A 222 24.06 -7.87 -9.10
N SER A 223 24.59 -7.00 -9.97
CA SER A 223 25.88 -6.35 -9.79
C SER A 223 25.81 -5.02 -9.01
N HIS A 224 24.62 -4.55 -8.66
CA HIS A 224 24.44 -3.31 -7.90
C HIS A 224 24.91 -3.49 -6.46
N ALA A 225 25.62 -2.49 -5.92
CA ALA A 225 26.25 -2.59 -4.61
C ALA A 225 25.23 -2.84 -3.50
N ALA A 226 24.07 -2.16 -3.51
CA ALA A 226 23.03 -2.42 -2.51
C ALA A 226 22.45 -3.82 -2.64
N VAL A 227 22.22 -4.32 -3.87
CA VAL A 227 21.65 -5.66 -4.10
C VAL A 227 22.55 -6.74 -3.52
N GLN A 228 23.86 -6.68 -3.79
CA GLN A 228 24.82 -7.64 -3.23
C GLN A 228 24.80 -7.63 -1.70
N ARG A 229 24.82 -6.44 -1.09
CA ARG A 229 24.81 -6.30 0.39
C ARG A 229 23.51 -6.80 1.02
N LEU A 230 22.37 -6.53 0.39
CA LEU A 230 21.07 -7.01 0.86
C LEU A 230 20.96 -8.54 0.72
N ALA A 231 21.42 -9.10 -0.41
CA ALA A 231 21.42 -10.54 -0.64
C ALA A 231 22.34 -11.28 0.35
N ASP A 232 23.55 -10.75 0.60
CA ASP A 232 24.48 -11.28 1.60
C ASP A 232 23.86 -11.26 3.00
N GLY A 233 23.18 -10.17 3.36
CA GLY A 233 22.48 -10.03 4.65
C GLY A 233 21.31 -11.00 4.83
N LEU A 234 20.78 -11.56 3.74
CA LEU A 234 19.74 -12.59 3.75
C LEU A 234 20.30 -14.01 3.64
N ALA A 235 21.61 -14.18 3.43
CA ALA A 235 22.24 -15.49 3.35
C ALA A 235 22.07 -16.24 4.68
N GLY A 236 21.31 -17.34 4.66
CA GLY A 236 20.97 -18.12 5.85
C GLY A 236 19.73 -17.64 6.63
N GLY A 237 19.07 -16.56 6.17
CA GLY A 237 17.79 -16.10 6.70
C GLY A 237 16.59 -16.93 6.22
N PRO A 238 15.36 -16.60 6.68
CA PRO A 238 14.15 -17.29 6.25
C PRO A 238 13.94 -17.13 4.74
N ARG A 239 13.87 -18.27 4.03
CA ARG A 239 13.51 -18.27 2.60
C ARG A 239 12.05 -17.87 2.43
N VAL A 240 11.80 -16.99 1.48
CA VAL A 240 10.46 -16.60 1.06
C VAL A 240 10.09 -17.38 -0.20
N ASP A 241 8.84 -17.84 -0.27
CA ASP A 241 8.26 -18.41 -1.48
C ASP A 241 7.76 -17.27 -2.39
N VAL A 242 8.60 -16.87 -3.33
CA VAL A 242 8.29 -15.78 -4.28
C VAL A 242 7.09 -16.14 -5.15
N ALA A 243 6.96 -17.40 -5.58
CA ALA A 243 5.84 -17.82 -6.42
C ALA A 243 4.52 -17.67 -5.67
N CYS A 244 4.46 -18.11 -4.42
CA CYS A 244 3.28 -17.95 -3.56
C CYS A 244 2.90 -16.46 -3.36
N LEU A 245 3.89 -15.57 -3.19
CA LEU A 245 3.61 -14.14 -3.04
C LEU A 245 3.03 -13.50 -4.31
N LEU A 246 3.41 -14.00 -5.48
CA LEU A 246 2.96 -13.53 -6.78
C LEU A 246 1.60 -14.08 -7.21
N GLU A 247 1.05 -15.04 -6.46
CA GLU A 247 -0.25 -15.63 -6.69
C GLU A 247 -1.37 -14.90 -5.90
N PRO A 248 -2.55 -14.71 -6.52
CA PRO A 248 -3.71 -14.12 -5.84
C PRO A 248 -4.22 -15.03 -4.72
N SER A 249 -4.48 -14.45 -3.56
CA SER A 249 -5.09 -15.14 -2.42
C SER A 249 -6.57 -15.49 -2.69
N ALA A 250 -7.04 -16.57 -2.07
CA ALA A 250 -8.46 -16.94 -2.05
C ALA A 250 -9.29 -16.09 -1.06
N ARG A 251 -8.65 -15.36 -0.14
CA ARG A 251 -9.33 -14.54 0.88
C ARG A 251 -9.68 -13.16 0.33
N HIS A 252 -10.94 -12.93 -0.03
CA HIS A 252 -11.43 -11.63 -0.48
C HIS A 252 -12.95 -11.49 -0.32
N ARG A 253 -13.47 -10.27 -0.51
CA ARG A 253 -14.90 -9.99 -0.67
C ARG A 253 -15.28 -9.56 -2.10
N ILE A 254 -14.35 -9.68 -3.05
CA ILE A 254 -14.58 -9.30 -4.46
C ILE A 254 -15.76 -10.12 -5.03
N PRO A 255 -16.82 -9.48 -5.53
CA PRO A 255 -17.95 -10.15 -6.16
C PRO A 255 -17.55 -10.84 -7.46
N ALA A 256 -18.21 -11.94 -7.80
CA ALA A 256 -17.88 -12.76 -8.98
C ALA A 256 -17.85 -11.97 -10.30
N ARG A 257 -18.71 -10.94 -10.45
CA ARG A 257 -18.75 -10.09 -11.65
C ARG A 257 -17.52 -9.19 -11.84
N PHE A 258 -16.63 -9.11 -10.86
CA PHE A 258 -15.37 -8.35 -10.90
C PHE A 258 -14.13 -9.24 -10.92
N LEU A 259 -14.29 -10.58 -10.99
CA LEU A 259 -13.18 -11.55 -11.02
C LEU A 259 -12.87 -12.07 -12.43
N SER A 260 -13.59 -11.60 -13.45
CA SER A 260 -13.50 -12.03 -14.86
C SER A 260 -12.48 -11.22 -15.66
#